data_AF-A0A965BUK9-F1
#
_entry.id   AF-A0A965BUK9-F1
#
_cell.length_a   1.000
_cell.length_b   1.000
_cell.length_c   1.000
_cell.angle_alpha   90.00
_cell.angle_beta   90.00
_cell.angle_gamma   90.00
#
_symmetry.space_group_name_H-M   'P 1'
#
loop_
_entity.id
_entity.type
_entity.pdbx_description
1 polymer ?
#
loop_
_entity_poly.entity_id
_entity_poly.type
_entity_poly.pdbx_seq_one_letter_code
_entity_poly.pdbx_strand_id
1 'polypeptide(L)'
;PPDAERLQSKEERAKLDGLWECILCFCCSTSCPSYWWNGDRYLGPAVLLQAYRWIADSRDEATGERLDNLEDPFRLYRCHTIMNCTRTCPKGLNPAQAIGEIKKLMVERQG
;
A
#
# COMPACT_ATOMS: atom_id res chain seq x y z
N PRO A 1 14.98 -5.33 18.59
CA PRO A 1 16.23 -6.10 18.78
C PRO A 1 15.90 -7.32 19.65
N PRO A 2 16.71 -8.37 19.73
CA PRO A 2 16.37 -9.53 20.56
C PRO A 2 16.14 -9.15 22.04
N ASP A 3 16.83 -8.10 22.49
CA ASP A 3 16.87 -7.72 23.91
C ASP A 3 15.89 -6.60 24.30
N ALA A 4 15.21 -5.98 23.34
CA ALA A 4 14.23 -4.91 23.58
C ALA A 4 13.30 -4.66 22.38
N GLU A 5 12.12 -4.08 22.66
CA GLU A 5 11.17 -3.60 21.66
C GLU A 5 11.79 -2.50 20.75
N ARG A 6 11.32 -2.41 19.51
CA ARG A 6 11.70 -1.31 18.60
C ARG A 6 10.89 -0.07 18.98
N LEU A 7 11.56 1.01 19.34
CA LEU A 7 10.92 2.28 19.71
C LEU A 7 10.16 2.88 18.52
N GLN A 8 9.01 3.49 18.80
CA GLN A 8 8.17 4.20 17.83
C GLN A 8 7.35 5.27 18.56
N SER A 9 7.30 6.49 18.06
CA SER A 9 6.48 7.56 18.65
C SER A 9 4.99 7.34 18.37
N LYS A 10 4.12 8.03 19.11
CA LYS A 10 2.66 7.97 18.86
C LYS A 10 2.31 8.53 17.48
N GLU A 11 3.00 9.57 17.06
CA GLU A 11 2.83 10.23 15.76
C GLU A 11 3.28 9.32 14.62
N GLU A 12 4.39 8.59 14.79
CA GLU A 12 4.84 7.58 13.83
C GLU A 12 3.86 6.42 13.73
N ARG A 13 3.37 5.91 14.87
CA ARG A 13 2.38 4.83 14.89
C ARG A 13 1.06 5.24 14.24
N ALA A 14 0.62 6.49 14.42
CA ALA A 14 -0.62 7.02 13.86
C ALA A 14 -0.60 7.03 12.32
N LYS A 15 0.58 7.10 11.67
CA LYS A 15 0.71 6.98 10.21
C LYS A 15 0.24 5.63 9.66
N LEU A 16 0.15 4.61 10.52
CA LEU A 16 -0.30 3.28 10.14
C LEU A 16 -1.80 3.09 10.26
N ASP A 17 -2.52 4.02 10.91
CA ASP A 17 -3.97 3.94 11.06
C ASP A 17 -4.66 4.03 9.70
N GLY A 18 -5.63 3.15 9.47
CA GLY A 18 -6.24 2.94 8.16
C GLY A 18 -5.47 1.98 7.23
N LEU A 19 -4.29 1.48 7.64
CA LEU A 19 -3.48 0.53 6.86
C LEU A 19 -3.44 -0.87 7.48
N TRP A 20 -3.23 -0.98 8.80
CA TRP A 20 -3.07 -2.27 9.47
C TRP A 20 -4.42 -2.98 9.69
N GLU A 21 -5.53 -2.25 9.68
CA GLU A 21 -6.91 -2.75 9.90
C GLU A 21 -7.47 -3.53 8.71
N CYS A 22 -6.71 -3.65 7.62
CA CYS A 22 -7.09 -4.45 6.47
C CYS A 22 -7.20 -5.93 6.86
N ILE A 23 -8.38 -6.51 6.66
CA ILE A 23 -8.68 -7.91 6.99
C ILE A 23 -8.41 -8.88 5.84
N LEU A 24 -7.69 -8.43 4.79
CA LEU A 24 -7.36 -9.23 3.60
C LEU A 24 -8.57 -9.94 2.96
N CYS A 25 -9.74 -9.29 2.94
CA CYS A 25 -10.94 -9.86 2.30
C CYS A 25 -10.97 -9.72 0.77
N PHE A 26 -10.04 -8.94 0.19
CA PHE A 26 -9.91 -8.67 -1.24
C PHE A 26 -11.13 -8.03 -1.95
N CYS A 27 -12.17 -7.57 -1.23
CA CYS A 27 -13.30 -6.85 -1.83
C CYS A 27 -12.85 -5.65 -2.68
N CYS A 28 -11.82 -4.93 -2.23
CA CYS A 28 -11.25 -3.81 -2.98
C CYS A 28 -10.55 -4.24 -4.28
N SER A 29 -9.92 -5.41 -4.29
CA SER A 29 -9.25 -5.93 -5.50
C SER A 29 -10.26 -6.44 -6.50
N THR A 30 -11.26 -7.20 -6.04
CA THR A 30 -12.31 -7.75 -6.91
C THR A 30 -13.30 -6.69 -7.40
N SER A 31 -13.31 -5.48 -6.82
CA SER A 31 -14.08 -4.34 -7.37
C SER A 31 -13.29 -3.48 -8.37
N CYS A 32 -11.99 -3.70 -8.54
CA CYS A 32 -11.11 -2.85 -9.33
C CYS A 32 -11.06 -3.30 -10.80
N PRO A 33 -11.54 -2.50 -11.77
CA PRO A 33 -11.52 -2.91 -13.18
C PRO A 33 -10.12 -3.17 -13.73
N SER A 34 -9.11 -2.43 -13.28
CA SER A 34 -7.73 -2.68 -13.70
C SER A 34 -7.21 -4.04 -13.26
N TYR A 35 -7.65 -4.50 -12.07
CA TYR A 35 -7.30 -5.82 -11.55
C TYR A 35 -8.03 -6.95 -12.28
N TRP A 36 -9.24 -6.71 -12.80
CA TRP A 36 -9.92 -7.69 -13.67
C TRP A 36 -9.11 -8.01 -14.93
N TRP A 37 -8.52 -6.98 -15.53
CA TRP A 37 -7.83 -7.10 -16.81
C TRP A 37 -6.33 -7.43 -16.70
N ASN A 38 -5.70 -7.12 -15.57
CA ASN A 38 -4.25 -7.26 -15.39
C ASN A 38 -3.88 -7.96 -14.08
N GLY A 39 -4.77 -8.74 -13.47
CA GLY A 39 -4.56 -9.33 -12.13
C GLY A 39 -3.38 -10.31 -12.02
N ASP A 40 -2.86 -10.77 -13.15
CA ASP A 40 -1.64 -11.57 -13.27
C ASP A 40 -0.35 -10.77 -13.04
N ARG A 41 -0.40 -9.43 -13.18
CA ARG A 41 0.77 -8.54 -13.10
C ARG A 41 0.58 -7.32 -12.21
N TYR A 42 -0.62 -6.74 -12.19
CA TYR A 42 -0.99 -5.67 -11.28
C TYR A 42 -1.30 -6.26 -9.92
N LEU A 43 -0.60 -5.80 -8.88
CA LEU A 43 -0.71 -6.37 -7.54
C LEU A 43 -2.10 -6.15 -6.90
N GLY A 44 -2.80 -5.10 -7.32
CA GLY A 44 -4.13 -4.78 -6.81
C GLY A 44 -4.11 -4.00 -5.48
N PRO A 45 -5.25 -3.39 -5.14
CA PRO A 45 -5.35 -2.44 -4.04
C PRO A 45 -5.14 -3.04 -2.65
N ALA A 46 -5.55 -4.30 -2.40
CA ALA A 46 -5.31 -4.94 -1.10
C ALA A 46 -3.81 -5.11 -0.82
N VAL A 47 -3.07 -5.61 -1.82
CA VAL A 47 -1.61 -5.84 -1.71
C VAL A 47 -0.88 -4.52 -1.61
N LEU A 48 -1.23 -3.53 -2.44
CA LEU A 48 -0.57 -2.23 -2.41
C LEU A 48 -0.85 -1.45 -1.11
N LEU A 49 -2.03 -1.57 -0.50
CA LEU A 49 -2.28 -1.02 0.83
C LEU A 49 -1.37 -1.66 1.89
N GLN A 50 -1.17 -2.98 1.84
CA GLN A 50 -0.26 -3.67 2.77
C GLN A 50 1.21 -3.36 2.49
N ALA A 51 1.60 -3.17 1.22
CA ALA A 51 2.93 -2.71 0.87
C ALA A 51 3.19 -1.32 1.48
N TYR A 52 2.22 -0.40 1.34
CA TYR A 52 2.33 0.93 1.92
C TYR A 52 2.40 0.89 3.46
N ARG A 53 1.62 0.01 4.11
CA ARG A 53 1.71 -0.20 5.58
C ARG A 53 3.15 -0.41 6.04
N TRP A 54 3.92 -1.23 5.33
CA TRP A 54 5.31 -1.49 5.67
C TRP A 54 6.24 -0.34 5.28
N ILE A 55 6.05 0.24 4.10
CA ILE A 55 6.82 1.40 3.63
C ILE A 55 6.68 2.60 4.59
N ALA A 56 5.51 2.77 5.20
CA ALA A 56 5.21 3.87 6.12
C ALA A 56 5.60 3.59 7.60
N ASP A 57 5.98 2.36 7.96
CA ASP A 57 6.33 2.01 9.34
C ASP A 57 7.76 2.46 9.65
N SER A 58 7.92 3.40 10.60
CA SER A 58 9.24 3.93 11.00
C SER A 58 10.22 2.87 11.50
N ARG A 59 9.71 1.69 11.87
CA ARG A 59 10.51 0.57 12.34
C ARG A 59 11.03 -0.32 11.21
N ASP A 60 10.51 -0.21 9.99
CA ASP A 60 10.93 -1.03 8.84
C ASP A 60 12.20 -0.44 8.20
N GLU A 61 13.22 -1.28 8.02
CA GLU A 61 14.50 -0.89 7.41
C GLU A 61 14.57 -1.26 5.92
N ALA A 62 13.54 -1.90 5.38
CA ALA A 62 13.52 -2.45 4.02
C ALA A 62 12.72 -1.58 3.04
N THR A 63 12.43 -0.31 3.37
CA THR A 63 11.73 0.64 2.48
C THR A 63 12.42 0.74 1.11
N GLY A 64 13.75 0.70 1.11
CA GLY A 64 14.65 0.45 -0.03
C GLY A 64 14.08 -0.56 -1.03
N GLU A 65 14.24 -1.82 -0.64
CA GLU A 65 13.89 -3.02 -1.37
C GLU A 65 12.39 -3.13 -1.69
N ARG A 66 11.52 -2.66 -0.79
CA ARG A 66 10.06 -2.69 -1.00
C ARG A 66 9.64 -1.81 -2.16
N LEU A 67 10.22 -0.63 -2.27
CA LEU A 67 9.96 0.28 -3.39
C LEU A 67 10.55 -0.28 -4.69
N ASP A 68 11.75 -0.84 -4.66
CA ASP A 68 12.37 -1.47 -5.85
C ASP A 68 11.49 -2.62 -6.39
N ASN A 69 10.89 -3.42 -5.49
CA ASN A 69 9.94 -4.47 -5.87
C ASN A 69 8.64 -3.95 -6.52
N LEU A 70 8.31 -2.68 -6.33
CA LEU A 70 7.13 -2.02 -6.90
C LEU A 70 7.48 -1.19 -8.15
N GLU A 71 8.76 -0.97 -8.45
CA GLU A 71 9.26 -0.28 -9.63
C GLU A 71 9.16 -1.16 -10.88
N ASP A 72 7.91 -1.48 -11.25
CA ASP A 72 7.56 -2.23 -12.45
C ASP A 72 6.33 -1.59 -13.13
N PRO A 73 6.29 -1.49 -14.48
CA PRO A 73 5.21 -0.83 -15.20
C PRO A 73 3.80 -1.40 -14.96
N PHE A 74 3.68 -2.60 -14.38
CA PHE A 74 2.43 -3.27 -14.10
C PHE A 74 2.10 -3.34 -12.60
N ARG A 75 3.08 -3.66 -11.74
CA ARG A 75 2.85 -3.92 -10.31
C ARG A 75 2.14 -2.78 -9.58
N LEU A 76 2.56 -1.53 -9.83
CA LEU A 76 2.03 -0.32 -9.20
C LEU A 76 1.20 0.54 -10.17
N TYR A 77 1.70 0.73 -11.39
CA TYR A 77 1.24 1.81 -12.28
C TYR A 77 -0.07 1.52 -13.03
N ARG A 78 -0.65 0.31 -12.91
CA ARG A 78 -1.99 0.01 -13.45
C ARG A 78 -3.14 0.54 -12.60
N CYS A 79 -2.86 1.19 -11.47
CA CYS A 79 -3.88 1.93 -10.76
C CYS A 79 -4.24 3.23 -11.52
N HIS A 80 -5.41 3.24 -12.16
CA HIS A 80 -5.97 4.39 -12.91
C HIS A 80 -6.94 5.24 -12.07
N THR A 81 -6.75 5.31 -10.75
CA THR A 81 -7.53 6.20 -9.86
C THR A 81 -9.05 6.08 -10.00
N ILE A 82 -9.55 4.85 -10.21
CA ILE A 82 -10.98 4.54 -10.40
C ILE A 82 -11.78 4.65 -9.09
N MET A 83 -11.10 4.56 -7.95
CA MET A 83 -11.67 4.71 -6.59
C MET A 83 -12.69 3.66 -6.12
N ASN A 84 -13.01 2.65 -6.93
CA ASN A 84 -13.86 1.52 -6.50
C ASN A 84 -13.35 0.82 -5.24
N CYS A 85 -12.02 0.71 -5.10
CA CYS A 85 -11.38 0.05 -3.96
C CYS A 85 -11.71 0.71 -2.62
N THR A 86 -11.67 2.05 -2.57
CA THR A 86 -12.02 2.83 -1.37
C THR A 86 -13.53 2.77 -1.12
N ARG A 87 -14.36 2.94 -2.16
CA ARG A 87 -15.82 2.91 -2.03
C ARG A 87 -16.37 1.59 -1.49
N THR A 88 -15.76 0.47 -1.86
CA THR A 88 -16.28 -0.85 -1.52
C THR A 88 -15.73 -1.42 -0.22
N CYS A 89 -14.69 -0.81 0.37
CA CYS A 89 -13.99 -1.42 1.49
C CYS A 89 -14.94 -1.55 2.69
N PRO A 90 -15.24 -2.78 3.18
CA PRO A 90 -16.19 -2.96 4.27
C PRO A 90 -15.68 -2.42 5.62
N LYS A 91 -14.38 -2.14 5.70
CA LYS A 91 -13.71 -1.53 6.85
C LYS A 91 -13.58 0.00 6.72
N GLY A 92 -14.07 0.60 5.64
CA GLY A 92 -13.96 2.05 5.40
C GLY A 92 -12.54 2.54 5.15
N LEU A 93 -11.61 1.65 4.77
CA LEU A 93 -10.21 2.00 4.51
C LEU A 93 -10.04 2.67 3.15
N ASN A 94 -8.89 3.33 2.95
CA ASN A 94 -8.60 4.05 1.71
C ASN A 94 -7.39 3.48 0.93
N PRO A 95 -7.53 2.32 0.25
CA PRO A 95 -6.47 1.77 -0.59
C PRO A 95 -6.01 2.71 -1.71
N ALA A 96 -6.91 3.53 -2.26
CA ALA A 96 -6.54 4.46 -3.32
C ALA A 96 -5.51 5.51 -2.85
N GLN A 97 -5.70 6.04 -1.63
CA GLN A 97 -4.75 6.98 -1.03
C GLN A 97 -3.40 6.31 -0.78
N ALA A 98 -3.39 5.09 -0.22
CA ALA A 98 -2.15 4.34 0.00
C ALA A 98 -1.36 4.12 -1.31
N ILE A 99 -2.04 3.77 -2.41
CA ILE A 99 -1.41 3.64 -3.72
C ILE A 99 -0.85 4.99 -4.21
N GLY A 100 -1.57 6.08 -3.96
CA GLY A 100 -1.12 7.44 -4.28
C GLY A 100 0.17 7.82 -3.55
N GLU A 101 0.26 7.53 -2.25
CA GLU A 101 1.46 7.79 -1.45
C GLU A 101 2.66 6.96 -1.93
N ILE A 102 2.46 5.68 -2.30
CA ILE A 102 3.55 4.89 -2.92
C ILE A 102 4.03 5.59 -4.20
N LYS A 103 3.13 6.00 -5.09
CA LYS A 103 3.50 6.68 -6.34
C LYS A 103 4.25 7.99 -6.08
N LYS A 104 3.86 8.74 -5.05
CA LYS A 104 4.57 9.96 -4.63
C LYS A 104 6.00 9.66 -4.21
N LEU A 105 6.20 8.64 -3.36
CA LEU A 105 7.53 8.19 -2.94
C LEU A 105 8.40 7.71 -4.12
N MET A 106 7.81 7.08 -5.14
CA MET A 106 8.54 6.71 -6.36
C MET A 106 9.07 7.94 -7.12
N VAL A 107 8.27 8.99 -7.23
CA VAL A 107 8.67 10.23 -7.90
C VAL A 107 9.76 10.95 -7.09
N GLU A 108 9.60 11.02 -5.77
CA GLU A 108 10.59 11.65 -4.85
C GLU A 108 11.95 10.95 -4.89
N ARG A 109 12.01 9.65 -5.22
CA ARG A 109 13.28 8.92 -5.40
C ARG A 109 14.03 9.23 -6.68
N GLN A 110 13.33 9.71 -7.72
CA GLN A 110 13.93 9.96 -9.03
C GLN A 110 14.52 11.38 -9.16
N GLY A 111 14.18 12.28 -8.22
CA GLY A 111 14.70 13.65 -8.16
C GLY A 111 15.82 13.80 -7.13
#